data_AF-N9QH57-F1
#
_entry.id   AF-N9QH57-F1
#
_cell.length_a   1.000
_cell.length_b   1.000
_cell.length_c   1.000
_cell.angle_alpha   90.00
_cell.angle_beta   90.00
_cell.angle_gamma   90.00
#
_symmetry.space_group_name_H-M   'P 1'
#
loop_
_entity.id
_entity.type
_entity.pdbx_description
1 polymer ?
#
loop_
_entity_poly.entity_id
_entity_poly.type
_entity_poly.pdbx_seq_one_letter_code
_entity_poly.pdbx_strand_id
1 'polypeptide(L)'
;MAKPTLVSNAIEPVKPVKPVKPVIFIKQSPETKTYMLSLTGGKLHLDPHGCIRLNSDTSPFIIWANSSELEYTSDGRISITNKFNNHKVFVGDEIRLGGGQYPTKPQSITSPIPDVCANHGYWIAAPL
;
A
#
# COMPACT_ATOMS: atom_id res chain seq x y z
N MET A 1 -48.28 38.94 19.18
CA MET A 1 -47.75 37.78 18.43
C MET A 1 -46.33 38.11 18.01
N ALA A 2 -45.33 37.44 18.59
CA ALA A 2 -43.91 37.67 18.32
C ALA A 2 -43.40 36.70 17.23
N LYS A 3 -42.59 37.21 16.31
CA LYS A 3 -42.05 36.52 15.13
C LYS A 3 -40.89 35.59 15.53
N PRO A 4 -40.79 34.35 15.01
CA PRO A 4 -39.65 33.49 15.34
C PRO A 4 -38.39 33.94 14.59
N THR A 5 -37.27 34.02 15.30
CA THR A 5 -35.94 34.23 14.72
C THR A 5 -35.32 32.88 14.41
N LEU A 6 -35.00 32.63 13.14
CA LEU A 6 -34.30 31.44 12.68
C LEU A 6 -32.82 31.55 13.06
N VAL A 7 -32.36 30.69 13.97
CA VAL A 7 -30.94 30.51 14.27
C VAL A 7 -30.33 29.66 13.14
N SER A 8 -29.47 30.26 12.33
CA SER A 8 -28.73 29.55 11.28
C SER A 8 -27.52 28.86 11.92
N ASN A 9 -27.54 27.54 12.02
CA ASN A 9 -26.35 26.75 12.30
C ASN A 9 -25.44 26.81 11.06
N ALA A 10 -24.35 27.56 11.16
CA ALA A 10 -23.27 27.50 10.18
C ALA A 10 -22.59 26.14 10.29
N ILE A 11 -22.85 25.27 9.31
CA ILE A 11 -22.11 24.04 9.11
C ILE A 11 -20.73 24.47 8.58
N GLU A 12 -19.68 24.26 9.36
CA GLU A 12 -18.31 24.52 8.89
C GLU A 12 -18.05 23.70 7.61
N PRO A 13 -17.43 24.30 6.57
CA PRO A 13 -17.14 23.58 5.35
C PRO A 13 -16.15 22.45 5.65
N VAL A 14 -16.58 21.22 5.37
CA VAL A 14 -15.75 20.01 5.39
C VAL A 14 -14.48 20.33 4.59
N LYS A 15 -13.32 20.34 5.26
CA LYS A 15 -12.03 20.53 4.59
C LYS A 15 -11.94 19.53 3.44
N PRO A 16 -11.58 19.95 2.21
CA PRO A 16 -11.47 19.02 1.11
C PRO A 16 -10.46 17.94 1.48
N VAL A 17 -10.94 16.70 1.59
CA VAL A 17 -10.10 15.52 1.74
C VAL A 17 -9.17 15.53 0.54
N LYS A 18 -7.86 15.70 0.77
CA LYS A 18 -6.86 15.61 -0.30
C LYS A 18 -7.14 14.32 -1.08
N PRO A 19 -7.17 14.36 -2.43
CA PRO A 19 -7.32 13.13 -3.20
C PRO A 19 -6.18 12.20 -2.80
N VAL A 20 -6.51 11.09 -2.15
CA VAL A 20 -5.55 10.03 -1.92
C VAL A 20 -5.22 9.50 -3.30
N LYS A 21 -3.96 9.65 -3.75
CA LYS A 21 -3.54 9.06 -5.02
C LYS A 21 -3.84 7.56 -4.97
N PRO A 22 -4.29 6.96 -6.09
CA PRO A 22 -4.53 5.53 -6.13
C PRO A 22 -3.29 4.76 -5.65
N VAL A 23 -3.48 3.77 -4.79
CA VAL A 23 -2.40 2.89 -4.34
C VAL A 23 -1.84 2.13 -5.53
N ILE A 24 -0.53 2.17 -5.70
CA ILE A 24 0.19 1.41 -6.73
C ILE A 24 0.48 0.04 -6.14
N PHE A 25 -0.33 -0.95 -6.51
CA PHE A 25 -0.24 -2.31 -6.01
C PHE A 25 0.20 -3.27 -7.13
N ILE A 26 1.50 -3.54 -7.19
CA ILE A 26 2.11 -4.41 -8.20
C ILE A 26 2.40 -5.77 -7.58
N LYS A 27 2.03 -6.84 -8.31
CA LYS A 27 2.26 -8.22 -7.90
C LYS A 27 3.26 -8.89 -8.82
N GLN A 28 3.90 -9.93 -8.32
CA GLN A 28 4.62 -10.90 -9.14
C GLN A 28 3.66 -11.59 -10.11
N SER A 29 4.15 -11.95 -11.31
CA SER A 29 3.39 -12.81 -12.23
C SER A 29 3.20 -14.20 -11.62
N PRO A 30 2.09 -14.91 -11.91
CA PRO A 30 1.81 -16.24 -11.35
C PRO A 30 2.91 -17.28 -11.56
N GLU A 31 3.67 -17.16 -12.65
CA GLU A 31 4.74 -18.09 -13.03
C GLU A 31 6.05 -17.82 -12.27
N THR A 32 6.13 -16.72 -11.53
CA THR A 32 7.35 -16.29 -10.84
C THR A 32 7.64 -17.22 -9.65
N LYS A 33 8.74 -17.97 -9.74
CA LYS A 33 9.27 -18.77 -8.62
C LYS A 33 10.36 -17.98 -7.90
N THR A 34 9.96 -17.13 -6.96
CA THR A 34 10.93 -16.33 -6.18
C THR A 34 11.38 -17.10 -4.94
N TYR A 35 12.64 -17.53 -4.92
CA TYR A 35 13.29 -18.19 -3.77
C TYR A 35 14.14 -17.21 -2.95
N MET A 36 13.60 -16.02 -2.68
CA MET A 36 14.28 -15.03 -1.85
C MET A 36 13.99 -15.33 -0.38
N LEU A 37 15.02 -15.71 0.37
CA LEU A 37 14.93 -16.16 1.77
C LEU A 37 15.52 -15.13 2.74
N SER A 38 15.08 -13.88 2.64
CA SER A 38 15.38 -12.83 3.62
C SER A 38 14.11 -12.40 4.35
N LEU A 39 14.30 -11.83 5.54
CA LEU A 39 13.24 -11.20 6.31
C LEU A 39 13.58 -9.72 6.48
N THR A 40 12.57 -8.86 6.34
CA THR A 40 12.66 -7.45 6.72
C THR A 40 11.47 -7.09 7.61
N GLY A 41 11.55 -5.96 8.29
CA GLY A 41 10.48 -5.48 9.16
C GLY A 41 10.39 -3.97 9.21
N GLY A 42 9.22 -3.49 9.57
CA GLY A 42 8.95 -2.07 9.73
C GLY A 42 7.50 -1.70 9.48
N LYS A 43 7.24 -0.40 9.59
CA LYS A 43 5.92 0.16 9.36
C LYS A 43 5.54 0.07 7.89
N LEU A 44 4.39 -0.53 7.59
CA LEU A 44 3.83 -0.55 6.24
C LEU A 44 3.40 0.86 5.87
N HIS A 45 4.14 1.46 4.95
CA HIS A 45 4.08 2.88 4.65
C HIS A 45 3.57 3.10 3.23
N LEU A 46 2.67 4.07 3.06
CA LEU A 46 2.21 4.53 1.75
C LEU A 46 2.79 5.91 1.51
N ASP A 47 3.66 6.02 0.51
CA ASP A 47 4.30 7.30 0.19
C ASP A 47 3.32 8.28 -0.51
N PRO A 48 3.67 9.58 -0.63
CA PRO A 48 2.83 10.58 -1.30
C PRO A 48 2.59 10.33 -2.81
N HIS A 49 3.24 9.33 -3.41
CA HIS A 49 3.07 8.92 -4.79
C HIS A 49 2.18 7.66 -4.92
N GLY A 50 1.80 7.04 -3.80
CA GLY A 50 0.98 5.83 -3.76
C GLY A 50 1.79 4.54 -3.77
N CYS A 51 3.12 4.60 -3.62
CA CYS A 51 3.97 3.40 -3.57
C CYS A 51 3.99 2.85 -2.14
N ILE A 52 3.76 1.54 -2.00
CA ILE A 52 3.81 0.86 -0.71
C ILE A 52 5.26 0.43 -0.42
N ARG A 53 5.75 0.79 0.78
CA ARG A 53 7.12 0.63 1.24
C ARG A 53 7.15 0.24 2.73
N LEU A 54 8.33 -0.04 3.27
CA LEU A 54 8.53 -0.14 4.71
C LEU A 54 9.25 1.10 5.24
N ASN A 55 8.78 1.68 6.34
CA ASN A 55 9.39 2.78 7.11
C ASN A 55 9.45 4.17 6.45
N SER A 56 9.79 4.30 5.17
CA SER A 56 10.06 5.61 4.55
C SER A 56 9.78 5.68 3.05
N ASP A 57 9.65 6.89 2.51
CA ASP A 57 9.50 7.19 1.09
C ASP A 57 10.71 6.73 0.26
N THR A 58 11.89 6.62 0.88
CA THR A 58 13.14 6.22 0.22
C THR A 58 13.46 4.74 0.36
N SER A 59 12.58 3.95 0.97
CA SER A 59 12.76 2.51 1.10
C SER A 59 12.40 1.79 -0.21
N PRO A 60 12.85 0.54 -0.41
CA PRO A 60 12.49 -0.23 -1.61
C PRO A 60 10.97 -0.34 -1.81
N PHE A 61 10.53 -0.26 -3.07
CA PHE A 61 9.14 -0.48 -3.42
C PHE A 61 8.78 -1.96 -3.31
N ILE A 62 7.67 -2.27 -2.63
CA ILE A 62 7.25 -3.66 -2.41
C ILE A 62 6.51 -4.18 -3.64
N ILE A 63 7.04 -5.26 -4.20
CA ILE A 63 6.35 -6.08 -5.19
C ILE A 63 5.74 -7.27 -4.46
N TRP A 64 4.42 -7.33 -4.43
CA TRP A 64 3.68 -8.28 -3.62
C TRP A 64 3.70 -9.69 -4.22
N ALA A 65 3.54 -10.70 -3.37
CA ALA A 65 3.27 -12.06 -3.82
C ALA A 65 1.98 -12.08 -4.65
N ASN A 66 1.91 -12.95 -5.65
CA ASN A 66 0.75 -13.02 -6.55
C ASN A 66 -0.58 -13.28 -5.79
N SER A 67 -0.50 -14.05 -4.70
CA SER A 67 -1.58 -14.37 -3.77
C SER A 67 -2.04 -13.21 -2.87
N SER A 68 -1.45 -12.02 -3.01
CA SER A 68 -1.83 -10.86 -2.19
C SER A 68 -3.00 -10.11 -2.82
N GLU A 69 -3.90 -9.60 -1.97
CA GLU A 69 -5.04 -8.76 -2.36
C GLU A 69 -5.04 -7.44 -1.60
N LEU A 70 -5.26 -6.35 -2.32
CA LEU A 70 -5.48 -5.02 -1.78
C LEU A 70 -6.99 -4.78 -1.62
N GLU A 71 -7.40 -4.25 -0.48
CA GLU A 71 -8.79 -3.88 -0.20
C GLU A 71 -8.84 -2.50 0.45
N TYR A 72 -9.73 -1.63 -0.05
CA TYR A 72 -10.13 -0.39 0.62
C TYR A 72 -11.31 -0.71 1.53
N THR A 73 -11.11 -0.61 2.84
CA THR A 73 -12.14 -0.96 3.82
C THR A 73 -13.15 0.17 4.00
N SER A 74 -14.34 -0.17 4.48
CA SER A 74 -15.44 0.79 4.69
C SER A 74 -15.12 1.91 5.68
N ASP A 75 -14.16 1.68 6.57
CA ASP A 75 -13.62 2.67 7.51
C ASP A 75 -12.49 3.55 6.91
N GLY A 76 -12.25 3.43 5.60
CA GLY A 76 -11.30 4.26 4.86
C GLY A 76 -9.83 3.84 5.00
N ARG A 77 -9.55 2.67 5.58
CA ARG A 77 -8.19 2.11 5.63
C ARG A 77 -7.89 1.29 4.38
N ILE A 78 -6.60 1.01 4.19
CA ILE A 78 -6.11 0.15 3.13
C ILE A 78 -5.56 -1.10 3.80
N SER A 79 -6.06 -2.26 3.38
CA SER A 79 -5.60 -3.56 3.88
C SER A 79 -4.99 -4.39 2.76
N ILE A 80 -4.03 -5.23 3.13
CA ILE A 80 -3.36 -6.17 2.25
C ILE A 80 -3.49 -7.55 2.89
N THR A 81 -4.11 -8.48 2.16
CA THR A 81 -4.31 -9.85 2.63
C THR A 81 -3.44 -10.79 1.83
N ASN A 82 -2.62 -11.59 2.50
CA ASN A 82 -1.99 -12.73 1.87
C ASN A 82 -2.96 -13.92 1.87
N LYS A 83 -3.40 -14.37 0.70
CA LYS A 83 -4.35 -15.50 0.58
C LYS A 83 -3.76 -16.87 0.86
N PHE A 84 -2.43 -17.01 0.97
CA PHE A 84 -1.83 -18.27 1.34
C PHE A 84 -2.15 -18.66 2.80
N ASN A 85 -2.10 -17.69 3.71
CA ASN A 85 -2.35 -17.89 5.15
C ASN A 85 -3.50 -17.04 5.71
N ASN A 86 -4.20 -16.29 4.86
CA ASN A 86 -5.26 -15.33 5.21
C ASN A 86 -4.85 -14.25 6.21
N HIS A 87 -3.55 -14.01 6.37
CA HIS A 87 -3.07 -12.93 7.22
C HIS A 87 -3.33 -11.58 6.54
N LYS A 88 -4.04 -10.70 7.25
CA LYS A 88 -4.40 -9.35 6.80
C LYS A 88 -3.62 -8.33 7.62
N VAL A 89 -3.01 -7.37 6.94
CA VAL A 89 -2.31 -6.22 7.53
C VAL A 89 -2.86 -4.93 6.95
N PHE A 90 -2.71 -3.82 7.67
CA PHE A 90 -3.14 -2.49 7.23
C PHE A 90 -1.94 -1.59 6.97
N VAL A 91 -2.09 -0.67 6.01
CA VAL A 91 -1.15 0.45 5.88
C VAL A 91 -1.13 1.21 7.21
N GLY A 92 0.07 1.36 7.78
CA GLY A 92 0.31 1.91 9.11
C GLY A 92 0.75 0.87 10.14
N ASP A 93 0.55 -0.42 9.90
CA ASP A 93 0.93 -1.49 10.82
C ASP A 93 2.44 -1.75 10.81
N GLU A 94 3.00 -2.17 11.95
CA GLU A 94 4.33 -2.78 12.00
C GLU A 94 4.26 -4.23 11.51
N ILE A 95 4.96 -4.55 10.42
CA ILE A 95 4.92 -5.87 9.80
C ILE A 95 6.31 -6.50 9.71
N ARG A 96 6.32 -7.82 9.54
CA ARG A 96 7.48 -8.57 9.04
C ARG A 96 7.14 -9.11 7.67
N LEU A 97 8.07 -8.98 6.73
CA LEU A 97 7.86 -9.36 5.35
C LEU A 97 9.03 -10.23 4.88
N GLY A 98 8.71 -11.46 4.49
CA GLY A 98 9.64 -12.35 3.81
C GLY A 98 9.87 -11.90 2.37
N GLY A 99 10.98 -12.29 1.78
CA GLY A 99 11.31 -11.95 0.39
C GLY A 99 12.77 -11.63 0.21
N GLY A 100 13.07 -10.68 -0.68
CA GLY A 100 14.44 -10.23 -0.89
C GLY A 100 14.54 -8.93 -1.66
N GLN A 101 15.66 -8.24 -1.43
CA GLN A 101 15.99 -7.03 -2.15
C GLN A 101 16.42 -7.35 -3.58
N TYR A 102 15.93 -6.56 -4.52
CA TYR A 102 16.24 -6.70 -5.94
C TYR A 102 16.64 -5.33 -6.50
N PRO A 103 17.85 -5.19 -7.06
CA PRO A 103 18.41 -3.88 -7.42
C PRO A 103 17.91 -3.35 -8.77
N THR A 104 17.35 -4.22 -9.63
CA THR A 104 16.94 -3.89 -11.00
C THR A 104 15.42 -4.02 -11.18
N LYS A 105 14.85 -3.37 -12.20
CA LYS A 105 13.40 -3.42 -12.45
C LYS A 105 12.94 -4.86 -12.74
N PRO A 106 12.05 -5.45 -11.92
CA PRO A 106 11.57 -6.80 -12.16
C PRO A 106 10.77 -6.90 -13.46
N GLN A 107 10.98 -7.99 -14.22
CA GLN A 107 10.28 -8.23 -15.48
C GLN A 107 9.01 -9.08 -15.32
N SER A 108 9.01 -10.02 -14.37
CA SER A 108 7.88 -10.94 -14.13
C SER A 108 6.88 -10.37 -13.12
N ILE A 109 6.12 -9.36 -13.55
CA ILE A 109 5.12 -8.65 -12.75
C ILE A 109 3.80 -8.47 -13.50
N THR A 110 2.70 -8.29 -12.77
CA THR A 110 1.34 -8.20 -13.34
C THR A 110 1.05 -6.91 -14.09
N SER A 111 1.81 -5.84 -13.83
CA SER A 111 1.63 -4.54 -14.47
C SER A 111 2.94 -3.75 -14.43
N PRO A 112 3.20 -2.82 -15.37
CA PRO A 112 4.40 -2.01 -15.36
C PRO A 112 4.57 -1.20 -14.07
N ILE A 113 5.77 -1.20 -13.49
CA ILE A 113 6.08 -0.34 -12.34
C ILE A 113 6.27 1.10 -12.83
N PRO A 114 5.51 2.07 -12.29
CA PRO A 114 5.71 3.50 -12.58
C PRO A 114 7.08 3.99 -12.11
N ASP A 115 7.68 4.92 -12.87
CA ASP A 115 9.03 5.42 -12.57
C ASP A 115 9.12 6.08 -11.19
N VAL A 116 8.04 6.70 -10.71
CA VAL A 116 7.94 7.26 -9.36
C VAL A 116 8.19 6.23 -8.24
N CYS A 117 7.90 4.95 -8.47
CA CYS A 117 8.16 3.88 -7.50
C CYS A 117 9.52 3.19 -7.72
N ALA A 118 10.21 3.44 -8.83
CA ALA A 118 11.42 2.72 -9.24
C ALA A 118 12.73 3.24 -8.61
N ASN A 119 12.71 4.43 -8.01
CA ASN A 119 13.92 5.18 -7.67
C ASN A 119 14.76 4.62 -6.51
N HIS A 120 14.23 3.68 -5.74
CA HIS A 120 14.85 3.20 -4.49
C HIS A 120 14.99 1.67 -4.43
N GLY A 121 14.99 1.02 -5.59
CA GLY A 121 15.04 -0.44 -5.70
C GLY A 121 13.75 -1.12 -5.26
N TYR A 122 13.79 -2.45 -5.19
CA TYR A 122 12.59 -3.28 -5.02
C TYR A 122 12.76 -4.29 -3.89
N TRP A 123 11.67 -4.58 -3.19
CA TRP A 123 11.55 -5.75 -2.33
C TRP A 123 10.55 -6.72 -2.95
N ILE A 124 11.01 -7.90 -3.35
CA ILE A 124 10.14 -8.94 -3.90
C ILE A 124 9.62 -9.77 -2.74
N ALA A 125 8.36 -9.55 -2.36
CA ALA A 125 7.75 -10.21 -1.21
C ALA A 125 7.57 -11.71 -1.47
N ALA A 126 8.02 -12.56 -0.55
CA ALA A 126 7.67 -13.96 -0.59
C ALA A 126 6.17 -14.15 -0.27
N PRO A 127 5.50 -15.16 -0.84
CA PRO A 127 4.26 -15.64 -0.25
C PRO A 127 4.59 -16.15 1.16
N LEU A 128 4.10 -15.44 2.19
CA LEU A 128 4.20 -15.89 3.59
C LEU A 128 3.28 -17.08 3.84
#